data_AF-A0A1Y2QM61-F1
#
_entry.id   AF-A0A1Y2QM61-F1
#
_cell.length_a   1.000
_cell.length_b   1.000
_cell.length_c   1.000
_cell.angle_alpha   90.00
_cell.angle_beta   90.00
_cell.angle_gamma   90.00
#
_symmetry.space_group_name_H-M   'P 1'
#
loop_
_entity.id
_entity.type
_entity.pdbx_description
1 polymer ?
#
loop_
_entity_poly.entity_id
_entity_poly.type
_entity_poly.pdbx_seq_one_letter_code
_entity_poly.pdbx_strand_id
1 'polypeptide(L)'
;MGLSVFLATAVADTVEGRRPGGRHAMLIYVSAGSFEEAQAKAAGVALGTGWMLVRLEKGMEVADPGATEDPVLHAAAMDALAEGSAMVVYGDELPPEA
;
A
#
# COMPACT_ATOMS: atom_id res chain seq x y z
N MET A 1 -9.17 -11.09 12.65
CA MET A 1 -8.56 -10.38 11.50
C MET A 1 -7.48 -9.48 12.06
N GLY A 2 -6.26 -9.59 11.52
CA GLY A 2 -5.14 -8.71 11.84
C GLY A 2 -4.97 -7.63 10.76
N LEU A 3 -4.24 -6.57 11.10
CA LEU A 3 -3.82 -5.55 10.15
C LEU A 3 -2.36 -5.80 9.78
N SER A 4 -2.03 -5.70 8.50
CA SER A 4 -0.65 -5.73 8.03
C SER A 4 -0.40 -4.53 7.12
N VAL A 5 0.85 -4.07 7.10
CA VAL A 5 1.31 -3.02 6.22
C VAL A 5 2.45 -3.54 5.37
N PHE A 6 2.41 -3.22 4.07
CA PHE A 6 3.42 -3.60 3.10
C PHE A 6 4.03 -2.37 2.46
N LEU A 7 5.36 -2.27 2.50
CA LEU A 7 6.09 -1.37 1.62
C LEU A 7 6.10 -1.98 0.23
N ALA A 8 5.66 -1.20 -0.75
CA ALA A 8 5.66 -1.61 -2.14
C ALA A 8 6.21 -0.52 -3.04
N THR A 9 6.69 -0.95 -4.21
CA THR A 9 6.92 -0.08 -5.36
C THR A 9 5.97 -0.47 -6.47
N ALA A 10 5.48 0.51 -7.23
CA ALA A 10 4.69 0.23 -8.42
C ALA A 10 4.83 1.37 -9.44
N VAL A 11 4.39 1.11 -10.66
CA VAL A 11 4.39 2.05 -11.77
C VAL A 11 2.97 2.50 -12.05
N ALA A 12 2.75 3.81 -12.13
CA ALA A 12 1.45 4.38 -12.46
C ALA A 12 1.09 4.04 -13.93
N ASP A 13 -0.07 3.45 -14.15
CA ASP A 13 -0.62 3.19 -15.49
C ASP A 13 -1.76 4.17 -15.79
N THR A 14 -2.89 3.97 -15.13
CA THR A 14 -4.14 4.73 -15.31
C THR A 14 -4.51 5.56 -14.09
N VAL A 15 -3.55 5.78 -13.19
CA VAL A 15 -3.75 6.53 -11.94
C VAL A 15 -3.89 8.03 -12.23
N GLU A 16 -5.04 8.59 -11.86
CA GLU A 16 -5.31 10.02 -12.04
C GLU A 16 -4.29 10.89 -11.27
N GLY A 17 -3.88 12.01 -11.87
CA GLY A 17 -2.93 12.94 -11.27
C GLY A 17 -1.48 12.47 -11.25
N ARG A 18 -1.18 11.30 -11.83
CA ARG A 18 0.19 10.78 -11.95
C ARG A 18 0.62 10.65 -13.40
N ARG A 19 1.93 10.77 -13.63
CA ARG A 19 2.53 10.56 -14.94
C ARG A 19 2.50 9.06 -15.26
N PRO A 20 1.94 8.64 -16.42
CA PRO A 20 2.04 7.25 -16.85
C PRO A 20 3.50 6.82 -16.96
N GLY A 21 3.82 5.64 -16.42
CA GLY A 21 5.19 5.12 -16.32
C GLY A 21 5.98 5.66 -15.11
N GLY A 22 5.43 6.58 -14.33
CA GLY A 22 6.05 7.10 -13.10
C GLY A 22 6.11 6.01 -12.02
N ARG A 23 7.31 5.76 -11.48
CA ARG A 23 7.52 4.77 -10.42
C ARG A 23 7.36 5.42 -9.06
N HIS A 24 6.61 4.80 -8.16
CA HIS A 24 6.36 5.35 -6.82
C HIS A 24 6.55 4.30 -5.73
N ALA A 25 6.97 4.77 -4.56
CA ALA A 25 6.85 4.02 -3.32
C ALA A 25 5.43 4.18 -2.76
N MET A 26 4.96 3.17 -2.06
CA MET A 26 3.67 3.18 -1.37
C MET A 26 3.67 2.27 -0.15
N LEU A 27 2.78 2.56 0.78
CA LEU A 27 2.39 1.66 1.86
C LEU A 27 0.99 1.14 1.57
N ILE A 28 0.80 -0.17 1.66
CA ILE A 28 -0.49 -0.82 1.47
C ILE A 28 -0.88 -1.48 2.78
N TYR A 29 -1.94 -0.96 3.40
CA TYR A 29 -2.55 -1.51 4.59
C TYR A 29 -3.63 -2.50 4.19
N VAL A 30 -3.66 -3.67 4.82
CA VAL A 30 -4.62 -4.73 4.52
C VAL A 30 -5.06 -5.41 5.80
N SER A 31 -6.38 -5.55 5.99
CA SER A 31 -6.93 -6.44 7.00
C SER A 31 -7.20 -7.82 6.40
N ALA A 32 -6.72 -8.88 7.06
CA ALA A 32 -6.90 -10.27 6.62
C ALA A 32 -6.92 -11.26 7.81
N GLY A 33 -7.22 -12.53 7.53
CA GLY A 33 -7.19 -13.61 8.51
C GLY A 33 -5.78 -14.09 8.85
N SER A 34 -4.83 -13.94 7.91
CA SER A 34 -3.41 -14.27 8.08
C SER A 34 -2.51 -13.30 7.32
N PHE A 35 -1.21 -13.28 7.67
CA PHE A 35 -0.22 -12.47 6.97
C PHE A 35 -0.05 -12.89 5.49
N GLU A 36 -0.11 -14.19 5.19
CA GLU A 36 -0.03 -14.72 3.81
C GLU A 36 -1.21 -14.22 2.96
N GLU A 37 -2.43 -14.27 3.52
CA GLU A 37 -3.63 -13.72 2.88
C GLU A 37 -3.49 -12.19 2.68
N ALA A 38 -2.96 -11.48 3.69
CA ALA A 38 -2.72 -10.05 3.59
C ALA A 38 -1.74 -9.70 2.47
N GLN A 39 -0.67 -10.48 2.31
CA GLN A 39 0.34 -10.28 1.26
C GLN A 39 -0.25 -10.48 -0.14
N ALA A 40 -1.03 -11.55 -0.35
CA ALA A 40 -1.71 -11.79 -1.62
C ALA A 40 -2.70 -10.66 -1.95
N LYS A 41 -3.47 -10.21 -0.96
CA LYS A 41 -4.45 -9.13 -1.11
C LYS A 41 -3.78 -7.78 -1.39
N ALA A 42 -2.66 -7.45 -0.75
CA ALA A 42 -1.94 -6.19 -0.94
C ALA A 42 -1.54 -5.97 -2.41
N ALA A 43 -0.99 -6.99 -3.07
CA ALA A 43 -0.65 -6.91 -4.48
C ALA A 43 -1.90 -6.69 -5.37
N GLY A 44 -3.00 -7.38 -5.05
CA GLY A 44 -4.26 -7.24 -5.79
C GLY A 44 -4.91 -5.85 -5.68
N VAL A 45 -4.82 -5.21 -4.50
CA VAL A 45 -5.37 -3.86 -4.26
C VAL A 45 -4.69 -2.81 -5.15
N ALA A 46 -3.36 -2.82 -5.23
CA ALA A 46 -2.64 -1.89 -6.09
C ALA A 46 -2.94 -2.14 -7.58
N LEU A 47 -2.95 -3.40 -8.02
CA LEU A 47 -3.29 -3.74 -9.42
C LEU A 47 -4.71 -3.28 -9.80
N GLY A 48 -5.68 -3.44 -8.89
CA GLY A 48 -7.07 -3.04 -9.10
C GLY A 48 -7.30 -1.53 -9.16
N THR A 49 -6.30 -0.72 -8.79
CA THR A 49 -6.39 0.75 -8.71
C THR A 49 -5.56 1.47 -9.78
N GLY A 50 -5.19 0.77 -10.86
CA GLY A 50 -4.49 1.37 -12.01
C GLY A 50 -2.97 1.41 -11.86
N TRP A 51 -2.40 0.65 -10.92
CA TRP A 51 -0.96 0.44 -10.82
C TRP A 51 -0.53 -0.82 -11.55
N MET A 52 0.67 -0.81 -12.10
CA MET A 52 1.31 -1.97 -12.72
C MET A 52 2.67 -2.25 -12.08
N LEU A 53 3.24 -3.43 -12.36
CA LEU A 53 4.55 -3.84 -11.87
C LEU A 53 4.69 -3.69 -10.34
N VAL A 54 3.61 -4.01 -9.61
CA VAL A 54 3.57 -3.92 -8.15
C VAL A 54 4.53 -4.93 -7.55
N ARG A 55 5.49 -4.45 -6.78
CA ARG A 55 6.47 -5.24 -6.05
C ARG A 55 6.37 -4.95 -4.57
N LEU A 56 6.01 -5.97 -3.78
CA LEU A 56 6.07 -5.89 -2.32
C LEU A 56 7.53 -6.09 -1.89
N GLU A 57 8.09 -5.10 -1.20
CA GLU A 57 9.48 -5.12 -0.75
C GLU A 57 9.61 -5.69 0.66
N LYS A 58 8.73 -5.24 1.57
CA LYS A 58 8.70 -5.64 2.98
C LYS A 58 7.26 -5.62 3.46
N GLY A 59 6.94 -6.48 4.42
CA GLY A 59 5.65 -6.49 5.10
C GLY A 59 5.83 -6.74 6.59
N MET A 60 4.92 -6.21 7.39
CA MET A 60 4.83 -6.50 8.82
C MET A 60 3.40 -6.44 9.32
N GLU A 61 3.13 -7.15 10.41
CA GLU A 61 1.89 -7.00 11.16
C GLU A 61 1.90 -5.70 11.95
N VAL A 62 0.76 -5.03 12.00
CA VAL A 62 0.55 -3.81 12.77
C VAL A 62 -0.05 -4.21 14.11
N ALA A 63 0.78 -4.20 15.15
CA ALA A 63 0.35 -4.58 16.51
C ALA A 63 -0.59 -3.54 17.14
N ASP A 64 -0.32 -2.25 16.92
CA ASP A 64 -1.15 -1.14 17.39
C ASP A 64 -1.32 -0.09 16.26
N PRO A 65 -2.49 -0.09 15.58
CA PRO A 65 -2.81 0.91 14.55
C PRO A 65 -2.86 2.35 15.06
N GLY A 66 -3.04 2.56 16.37
CA GLY A 66 -3.08 3.87 17.01
C GLY A 66 -1.71 4.43 17.39
N ALA A 67 -0.65 3.63 17.29
CA ALA A 67 0.69 4.02 17.72
C ALA A 67 1.39 5.02 16.78
N THR A 68 0.90 5.17 15.55
CA THR A 68 1.46 6.17 14.62
C THR A 68 0.86 7.55 14.88
N GLU A 69 1.71 8.56 15.07
CA GLU A 69 1.30 9.96 15.21
C GLU A 69 1.08 10.65 13.85
N ASP A 70 1.46 9.99 12.74
CA ASP A 70 1.24 10.52 11.40
C ASP A 70 -0.26 10.37 11.04
N PRO A 71 -0.97 11.49 10.78
CA PRO A 71 -2.41 11.45 10.55
C PRO A 71 -2.79 10.72 9.25
N VAL A 72 -1.91 10.72 8.24
CA VAL A 72 -2.16 10.02 6.96
C VAL A 72 -2.03 8.51 7.16
N LEU A 73 -0.99 8.07 7.88
CA LEU A 73 -0.80 6.66 8.18
C LEU A 73 -1.87 6.14 9.14
N HIS A 74 -2.25 6.95 10.12
CA HIS A 74 -3.34 6.62 11.03
C HIS A 74 -4.66 6.45 10.28
N ALA A 75 -5.03 7.42 9.43
CA ALA A 75 -6.24 7.34 8.63
C ALA A 75 -6.24 6.09 7.73
N ALA A 76 -5.14 5.82 7.02
CA ALA A 76 -5.04 4.63 6.18
C ALA A 76 -5.16 3.31 6.98
N ALA A 77 -4.58 3.24 8.18
CA ALA A 77 -4.74 2.07 9.04
C ALA A 77 -6.21 1.87 9.46
N MET A 78 -6.91 2.95 9.82
CA MET A 78 -8.33 2.92 10.19
C MET A 78 -9.24 2.57 9.00
N ASP A 79 -8.97 3.15 7.83
CA ASP A 79 -9.69 2.86 6.59
C ASP A 79 -9.49 1.39 6.19
N ALA A 80 -8.27 0.86 6.31
CA ALA A 80 -8.00 -0.55 6.02
C ALA A 80 -8.71 -1.50 6.99
N LEU A 81 -8.92 -1.10 8.25
CA LEU A 81 -9.71 -1.88 9.21
C LEU A 81 -11.21 -1.84 8.89
N ALA A 82 -11.71 -0.74 8.36
CA ALA A 82 -13.13 -0.56 8.02
C ALA A 82 -13.50 -1.17 6.65
N GLU A 83 -12.68 -0.93 5.64
CA GLU A 83 -12.95 -1.25 4.23
C GLU A 83 -12.16 -2.47 3.73
N GLY A 84 -11.19 -2.92 4.53
CA GLY A 84 -10.39 -4.10 4.27
C GLY A 84 -9.02 -3.84 3.66
N SER A 85 -8.80 -2.65 3.11
CA SER A 85 -7.50 -2.19 2.62
C SER A 85 -7.46 -0.68 2.40
N ALA A 86 -6.28 -0.08 2.52
CA ALA A 86 -6.03 1.31 2.16
C ALA A 86 -4.60 1.45 1.63
N MET A 87 -4.34 2.52 0.86
CA MET A 87 -3.04 2.74 0.24
C MET A 87 -2.59 4.18 0.43
N VAL A 88 -1.35 4.35 0.88
CA VAL A 88 -0.66 5.64 0.97
C VAL A 88 0.43 5.66 -0.08
N VAL A 89 0.34 6.59 -1.02
CA VAL A 89 1.31 6.69 -2.11
C VAL A 89 2.14 7.94 -1.92
N TYR A 90 3.46 7.78 -1.91
CA TYR A 90 4.36 8.92 -1.80
C TYR A 90 4.25 9.83 -3.03
N GLY A 91 4.31 11.15 -2.80
CA GLY A 91 4.15 12.15 -3.86
C GLY A 91 5.28 12.08 -4.88
N ASP A 92 6.50 11.93 -4.40
CA ASP A 92 7.69 11.91 -5.25
C ASP A 92 7.76 10.63 -6.08
N GLU A 93 8.20 10.78 -7.33
CA GLU A 93 8.59 9.67 -8.19
C GLU A 93 9.96 9.13 -7.74
N LEU A 94 10.10 7.81 -7.73
CA LEU A 94 11.37 7.14 -7.58
C LEU A 94 12.20 7.31 -8.86
N PRO A 95 13.54 7.46 -8.75
CA PRO A 95 14.39 7.49 -9.92
C PRO A 95 14.27 6.17 -10.72
N PRO A 96 14.61 6.16 -12.02
CA PRO A 96 14.67 4.93 -12.80
C PRO A 96 15.60 3.90 -12.15
N GLU A 97 15.32 2.61 -12.33
CA GLU A 97 16.31 1.57 -11.98
C GLU A 97 17.53 1.72 -12.89
N ALA A 98 18.72 1.67 -12.30
CA ALA A 98 20.00 1.76 -12.99
C ALA A 98 20.41 0.43 -13.62
#